data_AF-A0A183LPL7-F1
#
_entry.id   AF-A0A183LPL7-F1
#
_cell.length_a   1.000
_cell.length_b   1.000
_cell.length_c   1.000
_cell.angle_alpha   90.00
_cell.angle_beta   90.00
_cell.angle_gamma   90.00
#
_symmetry.space_group_name_H-M   'P 1'
#
loop_
_entity.id
_entity.type
_entity.pdbx_description
1 polymer ?
#
loop_
_entity_poly.entity_id
_entity_poly.type
_entity_poly.pdbx_seq_one_letter_code
_entity_poly.pdbx_strand_id
1 'polypeptide(L)'
;MEAGDQQLVHSPFVPAGYWSPCAPLIWNPVKAPGIRFSSSHFRKQHPRHEKAMVINISSESGVVKNGSLFGLYDQENNKSLLTKADNTKFALLGQMFMCEGKPGPVIELNVSGRIQDGKFDAMIREALHVKYGHLNNAVGLGGVIVQEKGKSLYHVLPEFSQEPIDSGEKLRNWIKMFEMESPVISVGIAVSHDPHHLGLRLEHFHCFNEDQTNCGHCHFDTYGPTVSYRCYFSIANHLLRIDQPSKSL
;
A
#
# COMPACT_ATOMS: atom_id res chain seq x y z
N MET A 1 23.96 11.66 44.30
CA MET A 1 23.55 10.31 43.87
C MET A 1 22.07 10.20 44.15
N GLU A 2 21.15 10.13 43.21
CA GLU A 2 21.14 10.06 41.74
C GLU A 2 19.86 10.78 41.28
N ALA A 3 19.93 11.44 40.13
CA ALA A 3 18.76 11.87 39.37
C ALA A 3 18.27 10.69 38.51
N GLY A 4 16.96 10.60 38.33
CA GLY A 4 16.34 9.62 37.42
C GLY A 4 15.04 10.17 36.87
N ASP A 5 15.14 10.81 35.70
CA ASP A 5 14.05 11.32 34.88
C ASP A 5 13.02 10.23 34.56
N GLN A 6 11.74 10.51 34.82
CA GLN A 6 10.62 9.75 34.25
C GLN A 6 10.35 10.28 32.84
N GLN A 7 10.80 9.53 31.83
CA GLN A 7 10.41 9.74 30.44
C GLN A 7 8.91 9.50 30.26
N LEU A 8 8.22 10.55 29.82
CA LEU A 8 6.86 10.52 29.30
C LEU A 8 6.85 9.77 27.95
N VAL A 9 6.26 8.58 27.91
CA VAL A 9 5.89 7.91 26.65
C VAL A 9 4.50 8.38 26.25
N HIS A 10 4.43 9.30 25.29
CA HIS A 10 3.21 9.66 24.60
C HIS A 10 2.88 8.63 23.52
N SER A 11 2.06 7.63 23.84
CA SER A 11 1.35 6.83 22.85
C SER A 11 -0.05 7.43 22.65
N PRO A 12 -0.45 7.87 21.44
CA PRO A 12 -1.82 8.30 21.22
C PRO A 12 -2.75 7.08 21.16
N PHE A 13 -3.34 6.78 22.31
CA PHE A 13 -4.45 5.86 22.48
C PHE A 13 -5.71 6.46 21.81
N VAL A 14 -6.33 5.76 20.86
CA VAL A 14 -7.61 6.19 20.25
C VAL A 14 -8.74 5.38 20.91
N PRO A 15 -9.70 6.00 21.61
CA PRO A 15 -10.79 5.26 22.24
C PRO A 15 -11.84 4.83 21.21
N ALA A 16 -12.26 3.56 21.31
CA ALA A 16 -13.35 3.00 20.53
C ALA A 16 -14.68 3.66 20.91
N GLY A 17 -15.33 4.30 19.94
CA GLY A 17 -16.67 4.87 20.04
C GLY A 17 -17.51 4.44 18.84
N TYR A 18 -18.68 3.89 19.12
CA TYR A 18 -19.60 3.24 18.17
C TYR A 18 -20.41 4.27 17.35
N TRP A 19 -21.22 3.74 16.42
CA TRP A 19 -22.35 4.33 15.68
C TRP A 19 -22.12 4.64 14.18
N SER A 20 -22.75 3.79 13.37
CA SER A 20 -23.15 3.96 11.96
C SER A 20 -24.46 4.77 11.90
N PRO A 21 -24.76 5.49 10.80
CA PRO A 21 -25.59 4.88 9.77
C PRO A 21 -25.18 5.24 8.33
N CYS A 22 -25.25 4.25 7.45
CA CYS A 22 -25.33 4.45 6.00
C CYS A 22 -26.56 5.30 5.64
N ALA A 23 -26.39 6.25 4.72
CA ALA A 23 -27.48 6.75 3.88
C ALA A 23 -26.97 7.00 2.45
N PRO A 24 -27.76 6.67 1.41
CA PRO A 24 -27.34 6.70 0.01
C PRO A 24 -27.60 8.09 -0.60
N LEU A 25 -26.70 8.65 -1.42
CA LEU A 25 -27.09 9.52 -2.53
C LEU A 25 -25.97 9.89 -3.52
N ILE A 26 -26.25 9.57 -4.78
CA ILE A 26 -25.97 10.30 -6.04
C ILE A 26 -24.51 10.46 -6.51
N TRP A 27 -24.28 9.71 -7.60
CA TRP A 27 -23.46 9.99 -8.78
C TRP A 27 -23.23 11.48 -9.06
N ASN A 28 -21.98 11.92 -8.88
CA ASN A 28 -21.35 12.86 -9.79
C ASN A 28 -19.84 12.62 -9.76
N PRO A 29 -19.17 12.67 -10.93
CA PRO A 29 -17.74 12.41 -11.02
C PRO A 29 -17.03 13.37 -10.07
N VAL A 30 -16.14 12.82 -9.23
CA VAL A 30 -15.36 13.58 -8.27
C VAL A 30 -14.70 14.77 -8.98
N LYS A 31 -15.34 15.94 -8.89
CA LYS A 31 -14.69 17.23 -9.10
C LYS A 31 -13.86 17.47 -7.85
N ALA A 32 -12.71 16.81 -7.77
CA ALA A 32 -11.59 17.30 -6.98
C ALA A 32 -10.74 18.14 -7.94
N PRO A 33 -10.88 19.49 -7.95
CA PRO A 33 -10.16 20.35 -8.89
C PRO A 33 -8.63 20.28 -8.75
N GLY A 34 -8.13 19.61 -7.71
CA GLY A 34 -6.71 19.45 -7.39
C GLY A 34 -6.07 18.11 -7.78
N ILE A 35 -6.82 17.07 -8.19
CA ILE A 35 -6.22 15.78 -8.56
C ILE A 35 -6.07 15.73 -10.08
N ARG A 36 -4.92 16.19 -10.58
CA ARG A 36 -4.58 16.14 -12.01
C ARG A 36 -3.71 14.92 -12.30
N PHE A 37 -4.23 13.98 -13.09
CA PHE A 37 -3.44 12.91 -13.69
C PHE A 37 -2.64 13.50 -14.87
N SER A 38 -1.31 13.46 -14.81
CA SER A 38 -0.44 13.94 -15.90
C SER A 38 0.84 13.11 -15.95
N SER A 39 0.88 12.14 -16.85
CA SER A 39 2.05 11.28 -17.12
C SER A 39 3.27 12.04 -17.66
N SER A 40 3.05 13.17 -18.37
CA SER A 40 4.13 13.90 -19.05
C SER A 40 5.06 14.70 -18.12
N HIS A 41 4.54 15.22 -17.01
CA HIS A 41 5.34 15.98 -16.05
C HIS A 41 6.04 15.12 -14.98
N PHE A 42 5.55 13.91 -14.68
CA PHE A 42 6.25 12.97 -13.79
C PHE A 42 7.61 12.57 -14.38
N ARG A 43 7.69 12.45 -15.71
CA ARG A 43 8.96 12.21 -16.44
C ARG A 43 9.99 13.35 -16.31
N LYS A 44 9.60 14.58 -15.93
CA LYS A 44 10.54 15.71 -15.84
C LYS A 44 11.30 15.78 -14.52
N GLN A 45 10.76 15.23 -13.42
CA GLN A 45 11.44 15.29 -12.12
C GLN A 45 12.48 14.18 -11.97
N HIS A 46 12.25 12.99 -12.54
CA HIS A 46 13.22 11.88 -12.54
C HIS A 46 13.03 11.01 -13.81
N PRO A 47 13.80 11.23 -14.89
CA PRO A 47 13.43 10.77 -16.23
C PRO A 47 13.28 9.26 -16.48
N ARG A 48 13.71 8.37 -15.58
CA ARG A 48 13.79 6.92 -15.85
C ARG A 48 13.63 5.98 -14.65
N HIS A 49 13.18 6.49 -13.51
CA HIS A 49 13.06 5.68 -12.29
C HIS A 49 11.63 5.17 -12.14
N GLU A 50 11.47 3.85 -12.10
CA GLU A 50 10.23 3.26 -11.61
C GLU A 50 10.24 3.37 -10.07
N LYS A 51 9.12 3.78 -9.48
CA LYS A 51 9.07 4.14 -8.07
C LYS A 51 7.98 3.34 -7.38
N ALA A 52 8.36 2.61 -6.34
CA ALA A 52 7.40 2.07 -5.40
C ALA A 52 6.92 3.21 -4.50
N MET A 53 5.68 3.66 -4.71
CA MET A 53 5.13 4.84 -4.04
C MET A 53 4.03 4.47 -3.06
N VAL A 54 4.23 4.82 -1.79
CA VAL A 54 3.22 4.79 -0.74
C VAL A 54 2.37 6.05 -0.88
N ILE A 55 1.14 5.90 -1.37
CA ILE A 55 0.26 7.04 -1.61
C ILE A 55 -0.44 7.42 -0.30
N ASN A 56 -0.25 8.68 0.10
CA ASN A 56 -0.91 9.26 1.26
C ASN A 56 -1.29 10.70 0.90
N ILE A 57 -2.53 10.87 0.43
CA ILE A 57 -3.05 12.15 0.00
C ILE A 57 -4.38 12.35 0.72
N SER A 58 -4.55 13.52 1.34
CA SER A 58 -5.83 13.97 1.86
C SER A 58 -6.20 15.31 1.26
N SER A 59 -7.50 15.58 1.19
CA SER A 59 -8.01 16.86 0.71
C SER A 59 -9.14 17.31 1.63
N GLU A 60 -9.00 18.49 2.20
CA GLU A 60 -10.01 19.10 3.07
C GLU A 60 -10.31 20.50 2.56
N SER A 61 -11.58 20.79 2.25
CA SER A 61 -12.01 22.09 1.73
C SER A 61 -11.19 22.59 0.53
N GLY A 62 -10.78 21.67 -0.36
CA GLY A 62 -9.96 21.95 -1.54
C GLY A 62 -8.45 22.10 -1.27
N VAL A 63 -8.02 22.05 0.00
CA VAL A 63 -6.60 22.04 0.37
C VAL A 63 -6.08 20.62 0.34
N VAL A 64 -5.10 20.36 -0.53
CA VAL A 64 -4.45 19.05 -0.66
C VAL A 64 -3.25 18.97 0.28
N LYS A 65 -3.21 17.95 1.12
CA LYS A 65 -2.04 17.55 1.90
C LYS A 65 -1.47 16.27 1.29
N ASN A 66 -0.19 16.27 0.99
CA ASN A 66 0.50 15.13 0.40
C ASN A 66 1.59 14.64 1.35
N GLY A 67 1.36 13.47 1.95
CA GLY A 67 2.33 12.73 2.73
C GLY A 67 2.90 11.52 1.99
N SER A 68 2.70 11.44 0.67
CA SER A 68 3.14 10.27 -0.10
C SER A 68 4.66 10.14 -0.08
N LEU A 69 5.13 8.89 -0.03
CA LEU A 69 6.55 8.55 0.01
C LEU A 69 6.88 7.73 -1.23
N PHE A 70 8.08 7.87 -1.78
CA PHE A 70 8.54 7.00 -2.86
C PHE A 70 9.94 6.44 -2.59
N GLY A 71 10.08 5.16 -2.90
CA GLY A 71 11.32 4.42 -2.80
C GLY A 71 12.16 4.66 -4.04
N LEU A 72 13.46 4.81 -3.82
CA LEU A 72 14.48 4.93 -4.85
C LEU A 72 15.54 3.87 -4.61
N TYR A 73 16.14 3.40 -5.70
CA TYR A 73 17.34 2.58 -5.62
C TYR A 73 18.57 3.43 -5.88
N ASP A 74 19.45 3.53 -4.89
CA ASP A 74 20.80 4.06 -5.04
C ASP A 74 21.70 2.94 -5.57
N GLN A 75 21.97 3.01 -6.87
CA GLN A 75 22.79 2.02 -7.56
C GLN A 75 24.28 2.09 -7.15
N GLU A 76 24.79 3.27 -6.81
CA GLU A 76 26.20 3.45 -6.45
C GLU A 76 26.52 2.79 -5.11
N ASN A 77 25.62 2.96 -4.14
CA ASN A 77 25.79 2.42 -2.79
C ASN A 77 25.06 1.10 -2.55
N ASN A 78 24.28 0.62 -3.54
CA ASN A 78 23.38 -0.52 -3.44
C ASN A 78 22.44 -0.40 -2.22
N LYS A 79 21.72 0.72 -2.12
CA LYS A 79 20.83 1.03 -0.99
C LYS A 79 19.44 1.43 -1.46
N SER A 80 18.46 1.14 -0.61
CA SER A 80 17.14 1.76 -0.70
C SER A 80 17.20 3.16 -0.09
N LEU A 81 16.57 4.12 -0.77
CA LEU A 81 16.37 5.48 -0.29
C LEU A 81 14.88 5.80 -0.30
N LEU A 82 14.49 6.73 0.55
CA LEU A 82 13.13 7.26 0.61
C LEU A 82 13.13 8.76 0.37
N THR A 83 12.13 9.24 -0.36
CA THR A 83 11.89 10.68 -0.52
C THR A 83 10.39 10.99 -0.48
N LYS A 84 10.04 12.17 0.02
CA LYS A 84 8.66 12.66 0.05
C LYS A 84 8.23 13.17 -1.33
N ALA A 85 7.01 12.86 -1.73
CA ALA A 85 6.42 13.39 -2.94
C ALA A 85 6.14 14.90 -2.80
N ASP A 86 6.65 15.68 -3.75
CA ASP A 86 6.39 17.12 -3.84
C ASP A 86 5.08 17.44 -4.59
N ASN A 87 4.47 16.44 -5.24
CA ASN A 87 3.23 16.55 -5.97
C ASN A 87 2.45 15.22 -6.01
N THR A 88 1.23 15.25 -6.54
CA THR A 88 0.30 14.11 -6.55
C THR A 88 0.39 13.24 -7.81
N LYS A 89 1.42 13.41 -8.64
CA LYS A 89 1.54 12.66 -9.90
C LYS A 89 2.12 11.28 -9.63
N PHE A 90 1.62 10.31 -10.35
CA PHE A 90 2.14 8.95 -10.43
C PHE A 90 2.10 8.48 -11.89
N ALA A 91 2.72 7.34 -12.19
CA ALA A 91 2.79 6.79 -13.53
C ALA A 91 2.57 5.28 -13.53
N LEU A 92 2.22 4.75 -14.71
CA LEU A 92 2.02 3.33 -15.02
C LEU A 92 0.82 2.67 -14.32
N LEU A 93 0.85 2.56 -13.00
CA LEU A 93 -0.10 1.78 -12.20
C LEU A 93 -0.35 2.49 -10.88
N GLY A 94 -1.62 2.63 -10.52
CA GLY A 94 -2.05 3.06 -9.19
C GLY A 94 -3.17 2.17 -8.69
N GLN A 95 -3.02 1.65 -7.47
CA GLN A 95 -4.09 0.97 -6.74
C GLN A 95 -4.27 1.68 -5.42
N MET A 96 -5.46 2.24 -5.23
CA MET A 96 -5.76 3.15 -4.14
C MET A 96 -7.01 2.71 -3.43
N PHE A 97 -6.98 2.76 -2.11
CA PHE A 97 -8.18 2.80 -1.30
C PHE A 97 -8.50 4.26 -1.00
N MET A 98 -9.75 4.66 -1.23
CA MET A 98 -10.20 6.04 -0.99
C MET A 98 -11.35 6.03 0.00
N CYS A 99 -11.29 6.93 0.99
CA CYS A 99 -12.33 7.11 1.98
C CYS A 99 -12.42 8.58 2.41
N GLU A 100 -13.45 8.93 3.18
CA GLU A 100 -13.63 10.28 3.72
C GLU A 100 -12.62 10.64 4.83
N GLY A 101 -11.81 9.68 5.29
CA GLY A 101 -10.85 9.88 6.37
C GLY A 101 -11.50 10.14 7.74
N LYS A 102 -12.79 9.86 7.89
CA LYS A 102 -13.51 10.02 9.16
C LYS A 102 -13.33 8.79 10.05
N PRO A 103 -13.33 8.95 11.39
CA PRO A 103 -13.43 7.83 12.32
C PRO A 103 -14.70 7.00 12.04
N GLY A 104 -14.61 5.69 12.21
CA GLY A 104 -15.73 4.78 12.05
C GLY A 104 -15.34 3.33 12.30
N PRO A 105 -16.31 2.41 12.26
CA PRO A 105 -16.04 0.99 12.41
C PRO A 105 -15.08 0.47 11.34
N VAL A 106 -14.08 -0.29 11.76
CA VAL A 106 -13.12 -0.96 10.89
C VAL A 106 -13.00 -2.43 11.30
N ILE A 107 -12.51 -3.25 10.39
CA ILE A 107 -12.11 -4.62 10.69
C ILE A 107 -10.69 -4.55 11.26
N GLU A 108 -10.55 -4.86 12.54
CA GLU A 108 -9.24 -5.07 13.17
C GLU A 108 -8.85 -6.55 13.08
N LEU A 109 -7.63 -6.82 12.62
CA LEU A 109 -7.03 -8.15 12.67
C LEU A 109 -5.78 -8.09 13.53
N ASN A 110 -5.69 -8.96 14.53
CA ASN A 110 -4.49 -9.17 15.34
C ASN A 110 -4.01 -10.61 15.12
N VAL A 111 -2.89 -10.77 14.42
CA VAL A 111 -2.43 -12.06 13.89
C VAL A 111 -0.98 -12.29 14.29
N SER A 112 -0.68 -13.47 14.82
CA SER A 112 0.68 -13.92 15.14
C SER A 112 0.75 -15.44 15.04
N GLY A 113 1.95 -16.02 15.11
CA GLY A 113 2.11 -17.47 15.07
C GLY A 113 1.96 -18.01 13.66
N ARG A 114 2.84 -17.59 12.75
CA ARG A 114 2.80 -18.05 11.36
C ARG A 114 3.01 -19.57 11.28
N ILE A 115 2.06 -20.26 10.64
CA ILE A 115 2.06 -21.72 10.47
C ILE A 115 2.29 -22.17 9.02
N GLN A 116 2.28 -21.25 8.06
CA GLN A 116 2.45 -21.55 6.64
C GLN A 116 3.26 -20.47 5.93
N ASP A 117 3.95 -20.88 4.88
CA ASP A 117 4.72 -19.99 4.01
C ASP A 117 3.77 -19.15 3.12
N GLY A 118 4.32 -18.06 2.57
CA GLY A 118 3.60 -17.18 1.64
C GLY A 118 3.40 -15.77 2.18
N LYS A 119 2.96 -14.87 1.30
CA LYS A 119 2.79 -13.47 1.65
C LYS A 119 1.54 -13.25 2.50
N PHE A 120 1.65 -12.42 3.54
CA PHE A 120 0.51 -12.15 4.44
C PHE A 120 -0.65 -11.44 3.72
N ASP A 121 -0.36 -10.50 2.82
CA ASP A 121 -1.37 -9.82 2.00
C ASP A 121 -2.07 -10.77 1.02
N ALA A 122 -1.34 -11.73 0.46
CA ALA A 122 -1.91 -12.80 -0.37
C ALA A 122 -2.85 -13.70 0.46
N MET A 123 -2.48 -14.04 1.70
CA MET A 123 -3.35 -14.84 2.58
C MET A 123 -4.68 -14.12 2.89
N ILE A 124 -4.65 -12.80 3.08
CA ILE A 124 -5.87 -11.99 3.25
C ILE A 124 -6.73 -12.07 1.99
N ARG A 125 -6.14 -11.88 0.80
CA ARG A 125 -6.85 -12.01 -0.48
C ARG A 125 -7.44 -13.43 -0.65
N GLU A 126 -6.68 -14.46 -0.34
CA GLU A 126 -7.11 -15.86 -0.47
C GLU A 126 -8.28 -16.18 0.44
N ALA A 127 -8.25 -15.71 1.68
CA ALA A 127 -9.39 -15.84 2.59
C ALA A 127 -10.66 -15.18 2.02
N LEU A 128 -10.52 -13.99 1.43
CA LEU A 128 -11.63 -13.34 0.72
C LEU A 128 -12.09 -14.15 -0.50
N HIS A 129 -11.16 -14.69 -1.28
CA HIS A 129 -11.47 -15.49 -2.47
C HIS A 129 -12.23 -16.77 -2.12
N VAL A 130 -11.76 -17.52 -1.11
CA VAL A 130 -12.42 -18.74 -0.64
C VAL A 130 -13.88 -18.46 -0.26
N LYS A 131 -14.14 -17.32 0.40
CA LYS A 131 -15.49 -16.98 0.85
C LYS A 131 -16.37 -16.36 -0.23
N TYR A 132 -15.82 -15.50 -1.09
CA TYR A 132 -16.59 -14.61 -1.97
C TYR A 132 -16.25 -14.73 -3.45
N GLY A 133 -15.30 -15.59 -3.83
CA GLY A 133 -14.81 -15.74 -5.21
C GLY A 133 -15.84 -16.30 -6.20
N HIS A 134 -16.92 -16.90 -5.70
CA HIS A 134 -18.02 -17.44 -6.49
C HIS A 134 -19.12 -16.41 -6.79
N LEU A 135 -19.05 -15.22 -6.20
CA LEU A 135 -20.05 -14.17 -6.39
C LEU A 135 -19.76 -13.39 -7.68
N ASN A 136 -20.79 -12.80 -8.29
CA ASN A 136 -20.62 -11.92 -9.45
C ASN A 136 -19.90 -10.62 -9.09
N ASN A 137 -20.15 -10.10 -7.88
CA ASN A 137 -19.52 -8.89 -7.37
C ASN A 137 -18.37 -9.27 -6.45
N ALA A 138 -17.22 -8.64 -6.65
CA ALA A 138 -16.06 -8.82 -5.79
C ALA A 138 -16.22 -8.08 -4.45
N VAL A 139 -15.58 -8.63 -3.42
CA VAL A 139 -15.41 -7.97 -2.13
C VAL A 139 -14.00 -7.38 -2.11
N GLY A 140 -13.93 -6.05 -2.10
CA GLY A 140 -12.69 -5.31 -1.95
C GLY A 140 -12.54 -4.76 -0.54
N LEU A 141 -11.32 -4.77 -0.03
CA LEU A 141 -10.94 -4.03 1.18
C LEU A 141 -9.70 -3.20 0.92
N GLY A 142 -9.50 -2.19 1.75
CA GLY A 142 -8.25 -1.46 1.81
C GLY A 142 -8.03 -0.87 3.19
N GLY A 143 -6.78 -0.48 3.45
CA GLY A 143 -6.38 -0.02 4.76
C GLY A 143 -4.90 -0.26 5.03
N VAL A 144 -4.60 -0.55 6.30
CA VAL A 144 -3.23 -0.56 6.83
C VAL A 144 -2.92 -1.93 7.44
N ILE A 145 -1.72 -2.44 7.16
CA ILE A 145 -1.10 -3.59 7.81
C ILE A 145 0.13 -3.07 8.55
N VAL A 146 0.18 -3.22 9.86
CA VAL A 146 1.35 -2.92 10.69
C VAL A 146 1.98 -4.25 11.07
N GLN A 147 3.19 -4.50 10.58
CA GLN A 147 4.01 -5.60 11.12
C GLN A 147 4.66 -5.11 12.41
N GLU A 148 4.18 -5.63 13.54
CA GLU A 148 4.62 -5.20 14.88
C GLU A 148 5.90 -5.90 15.31
N LYS A 149 6.16 -7.11 14.81
CA LYS A 149 7.36 -7.88 15.11
C LYS A 149 7.90 -8.60 13.88
N GLY A 150 9.21 -8.67 13.78
CA GLY A 150 9.94 -9.45 12.78
C GLY A 150 10.54 -8.58 11.68
N LYS A 151 10.84 -9.21 10.56
CA LYS A 151 11.49 -8.58 9.42
C LYS A 151 10.75 -8.91 8.14
N SER A 152 10.84 -8.03 7.16
CA SER A 152 10.21 -8.20 5.86
C SER A 152 11.13 -7.79 4.74
N LEU A 153 11.08 -8.58 3.66
CA LEU A 153 11.68 -8.20 2.38
C LEU A 153 10.70 -7.36 1.60
N TYR A 154 11.21 -6.27 1.08
CA TYR A 154 10.52 -5.38 0.17
C TYR A 154 11.41 -5.13 -1.03
N HIS A 155 10.80 -4.77 -2.16
CA HIS A 155 11.56 -4.34 -3.31
C HIS A 155 11.34 -2.88 -3.64
N VAL A 156 12.41 -2.26 -4.13
CA VAL A 156 12.37 -1.04 -4.92
C VAL A 156 12.76 -1.38 -6.35
N LEU A 157 12.39 -0.50 -7.26
CA LEU A 157 12.58 -0.70 -8.68
C LEU A 157 13.78 0.15 -9.11
N PRO A 158 14.74 -0.40 -9.86
CA PRO A 158 15.83 0.38 -10.43
C PRO A 158 15.33 1.16 -11.66
N GLU A 159 16.25 1.69 -12.47
CA GLU A 159 15.87 2.25 -13.76
C GLU A 159 15.18 1.23 -14.67
N PHE A 160 14.33 1.73 -15.58
CA PHE A 160 13.65 0.90 -16.56
C PHE A 160 14.62 0.03 -17.34
N SER A 161 14.27 -1.26 -17.45
CA SER A 161 15.02 -2.21 -18.26
C SER A 161 15.06 -1.75 -19.72
N GLN A 162 16.23 -1.90 -20.35
CA GLN A 162 16.40 -1.67 -21.79
C GLN A 162 15.83 -2.83 -22.63
N GLU A 163 15.64 -4.00 -22.01
CA GLU A 163 15.11 -5.20 -22.64
C GLU A 163 13.76 -5.60 -22.01
N PRO A 164 12.86 -6.27 -22.77
CA PRO A 164 11.63 -6.78 -22.22
C PRO A 164 11.85 -7.74 -21.03
N ILE A 165 11.13 -7.48 -19.94
CA ILE A 165 11.00 -8.37 -18.79
C ILE A 165 9.81 -9.28 -19.05
N ASP A 166 10.08 -10.42 -19.69
CA ASP A 166 9.08 -11.38 -20.18
C ASP A 166 9.08 -12.70 -19.39
N SER A 167 9.81 -12.77 -18.28
CA SER A 167 9.84 -13.93 -17.40
C SER A 167 9.95 -13.54 -15.93
N GLY A 168 9.46 -14.42 -15.05
CA GLY A 168 9.59 -14.21 -13.60
C GLY A 168 11.04 -14.17 -13.13
N GLU A 169 11.96 -14.84 -13.84
CA GLU A 169 13.39 -14.78 -13.53
C GLU A 169 13.99 -13.41 -13.87
N LYS A 170 13.72 -12.89 -15.08
CA LYS A 170 14.15 -11.54 -15.46
C LYS A 170 13.59 -10.50 -14.48
N LEU A 171 12.32 -10.65 -14.08
CA LEU A 171 11.68 -9.76 -13.11
C LEU A 171 12.42 -9.80 -11.76
N ARG A 172 12.71 -11.01 -11.23
CA ARG A 172 13.45 -11.18 -9.98
C ARG A 172 14.86 -10.59 -10.02
N ASN A 173 15.54 -10.67 -11.15
CA ASN A 173 16.90 -10.13 -11.32
C ASN A 173 16.90 -8.60 -11.45
N TRP A 174 15.85 -8.05 -12.03
CA TRP A 174 15.70 -6.61 -12.22
C TRP A 174 15.32 -5.90 -10.92
N ILE A 175 14.32 -6.38 -10.17
CA ILE A 175 13.93 -5.76 -8.90
C ILE A 175 15.03 -5.83 -7.85
N LYS A 176 15.10 -4.84 -6.94
CA LYS A 176 16.11 -4.79 -5.88
C LYS A 176 15.46 -5.00 -4.52
N MET A 177 15.83 -6.11 -3.89
CA MET A 177 15.29 -6.54 -2.61
C MET A 177 16.12 -5.98 -1.44
N PHE A 178 15.41 -5.55 -0.41
CA PHE A 178 15.97 -5.03 0.82
C PHE A 178 15.16 -5.53 2.01
N GLU A 179 15.79 -5.60 3.18
CA GLU A 179 15.15 -6.00 4.43
C GLU A 179 14.78 -4.77 5.26
N MET A 180 13.58 -4.76 5.81
CA MET A 180 13.12 -3.81 6.82
C MET A 180 12.80 -4.58 8.11
N GLU A 181 13.26 -4.06 9.24
CA GLU A 181 12.88 -4.53 10.56
C GLU A 181 11.60 -3.80 11.02
N SER A 182 10.75 -4.52 11.74
CA SER A 182 9.54 -3.96 12.35
C SER A 182 9.85 -2.79 13.28
N PRO A 183 8.99 -1.75 13.35
CA PRO A 183 7.67 -1.68 12.72
C PRO A 183 7.71 -1.33 11.23
N VAL A 184 6.97 -2.11 10.43
CA VAL A 184 6.76 -1.87 8.99
C VAL A 184 5.29 -1.61 8.73
N ILE A 185 4.98 -0.44 8.18
CA ILE A 185 3.62 -0.01 7.88
C ILE A 185 3.37 -0.20 6.39
N SER A 186 2.37 -1.00 6.04
CA SER A 186 1.94 -1.23 4.67
C SER A 186 0.55 -0.68 4.43
N VAL A 187 0.33 -0.02 3.30
CA VAL A 187 -0.97 0.49 2.88
C VAL A 187 -1.31 -0.06 1.50
N GLY A 188 -2.57 -0.40 1.28
CA GLY A 188 -2.95 -1.05 0.04
C GLY A 188 -4.38 -1.58 0.03
N ILE A 189 -4.60 -2.48 -0.92
CA ILE A 189 -5.90 -3.10 -1.19
C ILE A 189 -5.76 -4.61 -1.37
N ALA A 190 -6.84 -5.32 -1.09
CA ALA A 190 -7.07 -6.70 -1.50
C ALA A 190 -8.49 -6.87 -2.04
N VAL A 191 -8.67 -7.68 -3.08
CA VAL A 191 -9.94 -7.93 -3.76
C VAL A 191 -10.12 -9.44 -3.92
N SER A 192 -11.31 -9.95 -3.60
CA SER A 192 -11.57 -11.40 -3.60
C SER A 192 -11.37 -12.08 -4.96
N HIS A 193 -11.68 -11.41 -6.06
CA HIS A 193 -11.49 -11.88 -7.43
C HIS A 193 -11.54 -10.69 -8.40
N ASP A 194 -11.25 -10.92 -9.70
CA ASP A 194 -11.41 -9.93 -10.75
C ASP A 194 -12.86 -9.98 -11.29
N PRO A 195 -13.75 -9.06 -10.89
CA PRO A 195 -15.12 -9.06 -11.39
C PRO A 195 -15.11 -8.58 -12.84
N HIS A 196 -15.87 -9.22 -13.71
CA HIS A 196 -16.07 -8.78 -15.10
C HIS A 196 -14.80 -8.65 -15.95
N HIS A 197 -13.71 -9.35 -15.61
CA HIS A 197 -12.45 -9.36 -16.39
C HIS A 197 -11.83 -7.97 -16.58
N LEU A 198 -11.80 -7.17 -15.51
CA LEU A 198 -11.25 -5.80 -15.52
C LEU A 198 -9.72 -5.77 -15.50
N GLY A 199 -9.07 -6.95 -15.42
CA GLY A 199 -7.61 -7.08 -15.36
C GLY A 199 -7.08 -6.44 -14.08
N LEU A 200 -7.74 -6.71 -12.95
CA LEU A 200 -7.31 -6.17 -11.66
C LEU A 200 -6.10 -6.93 -11.13
N ARG A 201 -5.18 -6.19 -10.52
CA ARG A 201 -4.21 -6.78 -9.58
C ARG A 201 -4.92 -6.98 -8.24
N LEU A 202 -5.03 -8.22 -7.79
CA LEU A 202 -5.97 -8.59 -6.72
C LEU A 202 -5.49 -8.17 -5.33
N GLU A 203 -4.18 -8.05 -5.12
CA GLU A 203 -3.58 -7.52 -3.90
C GLU A 203 -2.38 -6.64 -4.24
N HIS A 204 -2.27 -5.52 -3.55
CA HIS A 204 -1.15 -4.60 -3.75
C HIS A 204 -0.95 -3.71 -2.53
N PHE A 205 0.14 -3.96 -1.81
CA PHE A 205 0.54 -3.18 -0.65
C PHE A 205 1.94 -2.62 -0.83
N HIS A 206 2.07 -1.32 -0.56
CA HIS A 206 3.36 -0.66 -0.43
C HIS A 206 3.63 -0.34 1.02
N CYS A 207 4.89 -0.45 1.42
CA CYS A 207 5.30 -0.35 2.80
C CYS A 207 6.41 0.68 3.02
N PHE A 208 6.52 1.15 4.25
CA PHE A 208 7.59 2.01 4.74
C PHE A 208 7.89 1.66 6.21
N ASN A 209 9.12 1.94 6.65
CA ASN A 209 9.47 1.82 8.06
C ASN A 209 9.09 3.09 8.83
N GLU A 210 8.93 2.97 10.15
CA GLU A 210 8.53 4.07 11.03
C GLU A 210 9.44 5.30 10.94
N ASP A 211 10.76 5.10 10.84
CA ASP A 211 11.73 6.18 10.68
C ASP A 211 11.67 6.87 9.30
N GLN A 212 10.87 6.35 8.36
CA GLN A 212 10.73 6.83 6.98
C GLN A 212 12.08 6.94 6.26
N THR A 213 12.99 6.01 6.51
CA THR A 213 14.26 5.89 5.78
C THR A 213 14.17 4.94 4.60
N ASN A 214 13.18 4.04 4.60
CA ASN A 214 13.00 3.00 3.61
C ASN A 214 11.52 2.83 3.24
N CYS A 215 11.24 2.58 1.97
CA CYS A 215 9.92 2.16 1.51
C CYS A 215 10.00 1.33 0.23
N GLY A 216 8.96 0.58 -0.07
CA GLY A 216 8.85 -0.13 -1.33
C GLY A 216 7.61 -1.01 -1.40
N HIS A 217 7.66 -2.07 -2.20
CA HIS A 217 6.59 -3.04 -2.31
C HIS A 217 6.88 -4.25 -1.43
N CYS A 218 5.98 -4.54 -0.49
CA CYS A 218 6.15 -5.63 0.47
C CYS A 218 6.06 -6.99 -0.24
N HIS A 219 7.03 -7.87 0.01
CA HIS A 219 7.08 -9.20 -0.59
C HIS A 219 6.73 -10.28 0.45
N PHE A 220 7.63 -10.67 1.34
CA PHE A 220 7.36 -11.66 2.39
C PHE A 220 8.13 -11.33 3.66
N ASP A 221 7.55 -11.69 4.81
CA ASP A 221 8.30 -11.70 6.05
C ASP A 221 9.36 -12.80 6.06
N THR A 222 10.48 -12.51 6.70
CA THR A 222 11.66 -13.39 6.79
C THR A 222 11.85 -14.00 8.17
N TYR A 223 10.94 -13.71 9.10
CA TYR A 223 11.13 -13.98 10.54
C TYR A 223 10.32 -15.18 11.06
N GLY A 224 9.69 -15.95 10.17
CA GLY A 224 9.06 -17.23 10.49
C GLY A 224 7.90 -17.12 11.49
N PRO A 225 7.76 -18.06 12.45
CA PRO A 225 6.55 -18.19 13.29
C PRO A 225 6.31 -17.04 14.26
N THR A 226 7.33 -16.22 14.55
CA THR A 226 7.27 -15.15 15.58
C THR A 226 6.80 -13.80 15.04
N VAL A 227 6.57 -13.70 13.73
CA VAL A 227 6.01 -12.49 13.11
C VAL A 227 4.63 -12.17 13.70
N SER A 228 4.33 -10.88 13.89
CA SER A 228 3.01 -10.43 14.30
C SER A 228 2.56 -9.21 13.51
N TYR A 229 1.26 -9.15 13.25
CA TYR A 229 0.60 -8.14 12.45
C TYR A 229 -0.62 -7.58 13.17
N ARG A 230 -0.79 -6.27 13.08
CA ARG A 230 -2.04 -5.59 13.39
C ARG A 230 -2.55 -4.86 12.17
N CYS A 231 -3.78 -5.13 11.78
CA CYS A 231 -4.35 -4.58 10.56
C CYS A 231 -5.64 -3.83 10.85
N TYR A 232 -5.89 -2.79 10.07
CA TYR A 232 -7.14 -2.04 10.08
C TYR A 232 -7.65 -1.91 8.65
N PHE A 233 -8.79 -2.53 8.37
CA PHE A 233 -9.38 -2.54 7.04
C PHE A 233 -10.80 -1.98 7.01
N SER A 234 -11.12 -1.33 5.91
CA SER A 234 -12.47 -0.92 5.54
C SER A 234 -12.88 -1.64 4.25
N ILE A 235 -14.18 -1.90 4.12
CA ILE A 235 -14.75 -2.51 2.91
C ILE A 235 -14.97 -1.43 1.86
N ALA A 236 -14.64 -1.74 0.61
CA ALA A 236 -14.89 -0.86 -0.51
C ALA A 236 -16.34 -1.00 -1.00
N ASN A 237 -17.07 0.13 -1.06
CA ASN A 237 -18.43 0.18 -1.61
C ASN A 237 -18.45 0.27 -3.14
N HIS A 238 -17.37 0.77 -3.73
CA HIS A 238 -17.25 1.02 -5.16
C HIS A 238 -15.86 0.63 -5.66
N LEU A 239 -15.83 0.16 -6.91
CA LEU A 239 -14.61 -0.09 -7.66
C LEU A 239 -14.60 0.85 -8.86
N LEU A 240 -13.49 1.56 -9.05
CA LEU A 240 -13.27 2.43 -10.21
C LEU A 240 -12.05 1.94 -10.99
N ARG A 241 -12.27 1.50 -12.23
CA ARG A 241 -11.20 1.14 -13.17
C ARG A 241 -11.00 2.29 -14.16
N ILE A 242 -9.82 2.89 -14.14
CA ILE A 242 -9.41 3.95 -15.06
C ILE A 242 -8.31 3.41 -15.97
N ASP A 243 -8.37 3.73 -17.25
CA ASP A 243 -7.31 3.43 -18.23
C ASP A 243 -6.89 1.95 -18.23
N GLN A 244 -7.86 1.06 -18.53
CA GLN A 244 -7.59 -0.38 -18.65
C GLN A 244 -6.70 -0.64 -19.87
N PRO A 245 -5.55 -1.33 -19.71
CA PRO A 245 -4.71 -1.71 -20.84
C PRO A 245 -5.51 -2.52 -21.88
N SER A 246 -5.36 -2.18 -23.15
CA SER A 246 -6.02 -2.89 -24.26
C SER A 246 -5.48 -4.30 -24.49
N LYS A 247 -4.33 -4.63 -23.89
CA LYS A 247 -3.71 -5.95 -23.89
C LYS A 247 -3.36 -6.29 -22.45
N SER A 248 -3.78 -7.47 -21.98
CA SER A 248 -3.21 -8.06 -20.77
C SER A 248 -1.78 -8.51 -21.08
N LEU A 249 -0.86 -8.24 -20.16
CA LEU A 249 0.46 -8.87 -20.14
C LEU A 249 0.32 -10.36 -19.78
#